data_AF-A0A485C2Y7-F1
#
_entry.id   AF-A0A485C2Y7-F1
#
_cell.length_a   1.000
_cell.length_b   1.000
_cell.length_c   1.000
_cell.angle_alpha   90.00
_cell.angle_beta   90.00
_cell.angle_gamma   90.00
#
_symmetry.space_group_name_H-M   'P 1'
#
loop_
_entity.id
_entity.type
_entity.pdbx_description
1 polymer ?
#
loop_
_entity_poly.entity_id
_entity_poly.type
_entity_poly.pdbx_seq_one_letter_code
_entity_poly.pdbx_strand_id
1 'polypeptide(L)' 'MIYLIFDCLSANREITLNDEFQAYAWVKPQDLHRYDLNVATRKTLTLKGLL' A
#
# COMPACT_ATOMS: atom_id res chain seq x y z
N MET A 1 -5.37 12.07 -15.19
CA MET A 1 -4.13 11.36 -14.80
C MET A 1 -4.38 9.87 -14.91
N ILE A 2 -3.49 9.12 -15.54
CA ILE A 2 -3.62 7.67 -15.75
C ILE A 2 -2.69 6.98 -14.74
N TYR A 3 -3.19 5.96 -14.04
CA TYR A 3 -2.40 5.13 -13.11
C TYR A 3 -2.11 3.78 -13.75
N LEU A 4 -0.85 3.34 -13.69
CA LEU A 4 -0.41 2.00 -14.07
C LEU A 4 -0.07 1.25 -12.79
N ILE A 5 -0.82 0.20 -12.47
CA ILE A 5 -0.74 -0.53 -11.20
C ILE A 5 -0.19 -1.94 -11.49
N PHE A 6 0.78 -2.38 -10.70
CA PHE A 6 1.45 -3.67 -10.85
C PHE A 6 1.31 -4.50 -9.58
N ASP A 7 1.14 -5.81 -9.75
CA ASP A 7 1.29 -6.77 -8.66
C ASP A 7 2.77 -7.12 -8.52
N CYS A 8 3.32 -6.93 -7.33
CA CYS A 8 4.73 -7.15 -7.02
C CYS A 8 4.90 -8.16 -5.88
N LEU A 9 5.98 -8.94 -5.93
CA LEU A 9 6.40 -9.84 -4.86
C LEU A 9 7.85 -9.50 -4.48
N SER A 10 8.12 -9.28 -3.19
CA SER A 10 9.46 -8.99 -2.70
C SER A 10 10.12 -10.25 -2.14
N ALA A 11 11.44 -10.38 -2.34
CA ALA A 11 12.24 -11.45 -1.75
C ALA A 11 12.55 -11.20 -0.26
N ASN A 12 12.62 -9.93 0.16
CA ASN A 12 12.88 -9.51 1.53
C ASN A 12 11.90 -8.40 1.97
N ARG A 13 12.12 -7.88 3.19
CA ARG A 13 11.26 -6.85 3.81
C ARG A 13 12.04 -5.64 4.34
N GLU A 14 13.30 -5.50 3.95
CA GLU A 14 14.17 -4.40 4.35
C GLU A 14 13.87 -3.17 3.49
N ILE A 15 13.51 -2.04 4.12
CA ILE A 15 13.11 -0.81 3.44
C ILE A 15 13.85 0.37 4.07
N THR A 16 14.41 1.25 3.23
CA THR A 16 14.91 2.57 3.63
C THR A 16 14.08 3.62 2.91
N LEU A 17 13.46 4.52 3.67
CA LEU A 17 12.63 5.60 3.12
C LEU A 17 13.46 6.83 2.77
N ASN A 18 12.99 7.61 1.80
CA ASN A 18 13.45 8.97 1.56
C ASN A 18 12.54 9.99 2.27
N ASP A 19 12.79 11.28 2.06
CA ASP A 19 12.09 12.38 2.73
C ASP A 19 10.59 12.52 2.36
N GLU A 20 10.11 11.79 1.35
CA GLU A 20 8.69 11.79 1.00
C GLU A 20 7.84 11.04 2.04
N PHE A 21 8.44 10.11 2.80
CA PHE A 21 7.72 9.23 3.70
C PHE A 21 8.26 9.29 5.12
N GLN A 22 7.36 9.43 6.09
CA GLN A 22 7.71 9.47 7.51
C GLN A 22 7.83 8.07 8.13
N ALA A 23 7.05 7.09 7.64
CA ALA A 23 7.02 5.73 8.16
C ALA A 23 6.48 4.74 7.12
N TYR A 24 6.80 3.46 7.30
CA TYR A 24 6.24 2.35 6.52
C TYR A 24 5.79 1.20 7.41
N ALA A 25 4.90 0.35 6.89
CA ALA A 25 4.45 -0.85 7.57
C ALA A 25 4.18 -1.97 6.56
N TRP A 26 4.50 -3.22 6.95
CA TRP A 26 4.03 -4.42 6.28
C TRP A 26 2.71 -4.86 6.92
N VAL A 27 1.60 -4.67 6.22
CA VAL A 27 0.25 -4.84 6.80
C VAL A 27 -0.43 -6.08 6.23
N LYS A 28 -1.07 -6.89 7.09
CA LYS A 28 -1.91 -8.00 6.63
C LYS A 28 -3.23 -7.47 6.05
N PRO A 29 -3.85 -8.14 5.07
CA PRO A 29 -5.08 -7.64 4.44
C PRO A 29 -6.18 -7.26 5.43
N GLN A 30 -6.42 -8.10 6.45
CA GLN A 30 -7.43 -7.84 7.46
C GLN A 30 -7.19 -6.58 8.29
N ASP A 31 -5.98 -6.03 8.35
CA ASP A 31 -5.67 -4.85 9.14
C ASP A 31 -5.64 -3.56 8.30
N LEU A 32 -5.74 -3.64 6.96
CA LEU A 32 -5.66 -2.49 6.05
C LEU A 32 -6.73 -1.42 6.32
N HIS A 33 -7.93 -1.84 6.72
CA HIS A 33 -9.05 -0.94 7.02
C HIS A 33 -8.83 -0.07 8.26
N ARG A 34 -7.82 -0.40 9.09
CA ARG A 34 -7.49 0.32 10.32
C ARG A 34 -6.57 1.53 10.07
N TYR A 35 -6.06 1.68 8.86
CA TYR A 35 -5.14 2.76 8.47
C TYR A 35 -5.89 3.92 7.81
N ASP A 36 -5.35 5.13 7.98
CA ASP A 36 -5.81 6.31 7.24
C ASP A 36 -5.27 6.29 5.81
N LEU A 37 -5.94 5.52 4.96
CA LEU A 37 -5.60 5.38 3.55
C LEU A 37 -6.14 6.57 2.76
N ASN A 38 -5.26 7.18 1.96
CA ASN A 38 -5.67 8.20 1.01
C ASN A 38 -6.67 7.65 -0.04
N VAL A 39 -7.37 8.55 -0.73
CA VAL A 39 -8.46 8.21 -1.66
C VAL A 39 -8.01 7.25 -2.78
N ALA A 40 -6.81 7.45 -3.34
CA ALA A 40 -6.30 6.62 -4.42
C ALA A 40 -5.95 5.20 -3.94
N THR A 41 -5.22 5.08 -2.82
CA THR A 41 -4.85 3.80 -2.23
C THR A 41 -6.08 3.00 -1.80
N ARG A 42 -7.09 3.65 -1.20
CA ARG A 42 -8.36 3.02 -0.83
C ARG A 42 -9.06 2.42 -2.05
N LYS A 43 -9.17 3.19 -3.14
CA LYS A 43 -9.78 2.73 -4.39
C LYS A 43 -9.02 1.53 -4.98
N THR A 44 -7.70 1.58 -5.00
CA THR A 44 -6.86 0.49 -5.52
C THR A 44 -7.03 -0.80 -4.72
N LEU A 45 -6.98 -0.74 -3.38
CA LEU A 45 -7.12 -1.92 -2.53
C LEU A 45 -8.52 -2.53 -2.58
N THR A 46 -9.56 -1.70 -2.71
CA THR A 46 -10.94 -2.16 -2.93
C THR A 46 -11.07 -2.91 -4.25
N LEU A 47 -10.49 -2.36 -5.34
CA LEU A 47 -10.49 -3.04 -6.65
C LEU A 47 -9.71 -4.36 -6.63
N LYS A 48 -8.73 -4.50 -5.74
CA LYS A 48 -7.99 -5.74 -5.52
C LYS A 48 -8.74 -6.75 -4.62
N GLY A 49 -9.84 -6.34 -3.97
CA GLY A 49 -10.58 -7.16 -3.01
C GLY A 49 -9.86 -7.36 -1.67
N LEU A 50 -8.95 -6.45 -1.31
CA LEU A 50 -8.19 -6.49 -0.04
C LEU A 50 -8.78 -5.56 1.03
N LEU A 51 -9.74 -4.72 0.65
CA LEU A 51 -10.45 -3.78 1.50
C LEU A 51 -11.95 -3.91 1.23
#